data_AF-G3NAI6-F1
#
_entry.id   AF-G3NAI6-F1
#
_cell.length_a   1.000
_cell.length_b   1.000
_cell.length_c   1.000
_cell.angle_alpha   90.00
_cell.angle_beta   90.00
_cell.angle_gamma   90.00
#
_symmetry.space_group_name_H-M   'P 1'
#
loop_
_entity.id
_entity.type
_entity.pdbx_description
1 polymer ?
#
loop_
_entity_poly.entity_id
_entity_poly.type
_entity_poly.pdbx_seq_one_letter_code
_entity_poly.pdbx_strand_id
1 'polypeptide(L)'
;AAVCGFMLKLYGGLEDPDFLLGAWWAHTHTHTRTHTHTHTLSGGCMCVCVCVCVFPSFRGGLVVEVPLPPETFGSLPWETREGRLIRVHPVFFNIGINQQQSLAERFGDSSLQEKVNQQSCERLRAYCNALTDATPRTGTTRSRSLGDMLSSLEHSLDTKKRKNVGVLWAAASVCREVHGVRLTSCKSAKDRTAMSVTLEQCALLRERHSLGRQQFGVALDCMRRDGCRMDNVQKNVGSRKFAFSGVQLLTFPRLYRPPDGSFG
;
A
#
# COMPACT_ATOMS: atom_id res chain seq x y z
N ALA A 1 -13.01 -7.19 0.00
CA ALA A 1 -11.72 -6.60 0.37
C ALA A 1 -11.37 -5.38 -0.49
N ALA A 2 -11.25 -4.20 0.14
CA ALA A 2 -10.24 -3.25 -0.29
C ALA A 2 -9.02 -3.64 0.53
N VAL A 3 -8.02 -4.20 -0.13
CA VAL A 3 -6.78 -4.46 0.55
C VAL A 3 -6.10 -3.08 0.64
N CYS A 4 -5.50 -2.72 1.76
CA CYS A 4 -4.38 -1.79 1.75
C CYS A 4 -3.19 -2.59 2.27
N GLY A 5 -2.50 -3.25 1.36
CA GLY A 5 -1.14 -3.63 1.62
C GLY A 5 -0.44 -2.32 1.96
N PHE A 6 0.25 -2.27 3.08
CA PHE A 6 1.54 -1.60 3.00
C PHE A 6 2.43 -2.61 2.33
N MET A 7 3.44 -2.11 1.67
CA MET A 7 4.61 -2.92 1.51
C MET A 7 5.63 -1.86 1.22
N LEU A 8 6.69 -1.86 2.01
CA LEU A 8 7.96 -1.90 1.31
C LEU A 8 7.82 -2.99 0.20
N LYS A 9 7.51 -2.54 -1.03
CA LYS A 9 7.22 -3.21 -2.34
C LYS A 9 5.98 -4.12 -2.48
N LEU A 10 4.87 -3.72 -3.14
CA LEU A 10 3.52 -4.35 -2.99
C LEU A 10 2.96 -5.39 -4.00
N TYR A 11 2.04 -6.24 -3.47
CA TYR A 11 0.68 -6.71 -3.89
C TYR A 11 0.53 -8.06 -4.63
N GLY A 12 -0.45 -8.98 -4.38
CA GLY A 12 -1.52 -9.13 -3.36
C GLY A 12 -2.57 -10.24 -3.69
N GLY A 13 -3.40 -10.62 -2.72
CA GLY A 13 -4.74 -11.22 -2.89
C GLY A 13 -4.89 -12.75 -2.92
N LEU A 14 -5.37 -13.33 -1.81
CA LEU A 14 -5.97 -14.69 -1.80
C LEU A 14 -7.44 -14.67 -2.20
N GLU A 15 -7.76 -15.55 -3.12
CA GLU A 15 -8.37 -16.85 -2.82
C GLU A 15 -7.67 -17.89 -3.71
N ASP A 16 -6.43 -18.24 -3.35
CA ASP A 16 -5.62 -19.26 -4.04
C ASP A 16 -4.49 -19.74 -3.10
N PRO A 17 -4.36 -21.04 -2.76
CA PRO A 17 -3.30 -21.57 -1.89
C PRO A 17 -1.87 -21.14 -2.29
N ASP A 18 -1.62 -20.85 -3.57
CA ASP A 18 -0.32 -20.45 -4.08
C ASP A 18 0.08 -18.99 -3.72
N PHE A 19 -0.89 -18.10 -3.45
CA PHE A 19 -0.61 -16.69 -3.13
C PHE A 19 -0.07 -16.47 -1.70
N LEU A 20 -0.47 -17.30 -0.72
CA LEU A 20 0.12 -17.29 0.64
C LEU A 20 1.57 -17.78 0.64
N LEU A 21 1.87 -18.79 -0.17
CA LEU A 21 3.23 -19.33 -0.29
C LEU A 21 4.18 -18.24 -0.84
N GLY A 22 3.75 -17.48 -1.86
CA GLY A 22 4.51 -16.35 -2.41
C GLY A 22 4.73 -15.18 -1.46
N ALA A 23 3.74 -14.82 -0.63
CA ALA A 23 3.86 -13.74 0.35
C ALA A 23 4.71 -14.13 1.57
N TRP A 24 4.67 -15.40 1.99
CA TRP A 24 5.58 -15.96 3.00
C TRP A 24 7.01 -16.09 2.46
N TRP A 25 7.17 -16.42 1.18
CA TRP A 25 8.45 -16.36 0.46
C TRP A 25 9.01 -14.93 0.42
N ALA A 26 8.23 -13.93 0.01
CA ALA A 26 8.70 -12.54 -0.02
C ALA A 26 9.12 -11.99 1.36
N HIS A 27 8.49 -12.47 2.44
CA HIS A 27 8.85 -12.14 3.83
C HIS A 27 10.23 -12.65 4.25
N THR A 28 10.64 -13.80 3.71
CA THR A 28 11.89 -14.46 4.09
C THR A 28 13.03 -14.11 3.11
N HIS A 29 12.71 -13.58 1.93
CA HIS A 29 13.59 -13.76 0.78
C HIS A 29 13.55 -12.62 -0.25
N THR A 30 13.69 -11.34 0.10
CA THR A 30 13.94 -10.30 -0.93
C THR A 30 14.94 -9.24 -0.48
N HIS A 31 16.08 -9.21 -1.13
CA HIS A 31 17.15 -8.23 -0.94
C HIS A 31 17.31 -7.40 -2.22
N THR A 32 17.66 -6.11 -2.13
CA THR A 32 17.98 -5.32 -3.33
C THR A 32 19.47 -5.03 -3.42
N ARG A 33 20.07 -5.21 -4.61
CA ARG A 33 21.44 -4.80 -4.96
C ARG A 33 21.37 -3.89 -6.19
N THR A 34 22.35 -3.04 -6.44
CA THR A 34 22.30 -2.06 -7.54
C THR A 34 23.61 -2.10 -8.32
N HIS A 35 23.54 -2.11 -9.66
CA HIS A 35 24.70 -2.12 -10.57
C HIS A 35 24.47 -1.17 -11.75
N THR A 36 25.52 -0.68 -12.39
CA THR A 36 25.42 0.19 -13.58
C THR A 36 25.34 -0.63 -14.87
N HIS A 37 24.43 -0.28 -15.78
CA HIS A 37 24.50 -0.66 -17.19
C HIS A 37 24.02 0.52 -18.04
N THR A 38 24.86 0.97 -18.98
CA THR A 38 24.55 2.07 -19.90
C THR A 38 24.27 1.48 -21.28
N HIS A 39 23.05 1.69 -21.80
CA HIS A 39 22.77 1.51 -23.22
C HIS A 39 22.34 2.85 -23.80
N THR A 40 23.18 3.41 -24.67
CA THR A 40 22.84 4.54 -25.53
C THR A 40 22.03 4.03 -26.72
N LEU A 41 20.75 4.40 -26.80
CA LEU A 41 19.97 4.28 -28.02
C LEU A 41 19.53 5.69 -28.46
N SER A 42 19.92 6.02 -29.68
CA SER A 42 19.63 7.27 -30.37
C SER A 42 18.16 7.37 -30.75
N GLY A 43 17.51 8.48 -30.36
CA GLY A 43 16.30 8.99 -31.00
C GLY A 43 14.97 8.57 -30.36
N GLY A 44 14.24 9.57 -29.84
CA GLY A 44 12.77 9.61 -29.76
C GLY A 44 12.07 8.55 -28.90
N CYS A 45 11.62 8.96 -27.71
CA CYS A 45 10.88 8.16 -26.70
C CYS A 45 11.78 7.23 -25.85
N MET A 46 12.28 7.75 -24.72
CA MET A 46 12.91 6.92 -23.69
C MET A 46 11.85 6.08 -22.98
N CYS A 47 11.62 4.86 -23.47
CA CYS A 47 11.21 3.77 -22.59
C CYS A 47 12.38 3.48 -21.64
N VAL A 48 12.27 3.90 -20.38
CA VAL A 48 13.21 3.46 -19.34
C VAL A 48 12.83 2.03 -18.95
N CYS A 49 13.27 1.05 -19.75
CA CYS A 49 13.24 -0.35 -19.34
C CYS A 49 14.32 -0.56 -18.28
N VAL A 50 13.94 -0.55 -17.01
CA VAL A 50 14.82 -1.00 -15.93
C VAL A 50 14.80 -2.52 -15.94
N CYS A 51 15.81 -3.15 -16.56
CA CYS A 51 15.99 -4.59 -16.48
C CYS A 51 16.38 -4.96 -15.05
N VAL A 52 15.45 -5.58 -14.32
CA VAL A 52 15.68 -6.04 -12.95
C VAL A 52 16.10 -7.49 -12.99
N CYS A 53 17.29 -7.82 -12.48
CA CYS A 53 17.74 -9.20 -12.37
C CYS A 53 17.27 -9.80 -11.04
N VAL A 54 16.82 -11.04 -11.04
CA VAL A 54 16.38 -11.75 -9.82
C VAL A 54 17.23 -13.00 -9.64
N PHE A 55 17.95 -13.08 -8.53
CA PHE A 55 18.85 -14.18 -8.21
C PHE A 55 18.34 -14.95 -6.99
N PRO A 56 18.36 -16.29 -7.01
CA PRO A 56 18.20 -17.08 -5.79
C PRO A 56 19.43 -16.87 -4.88
N SER A 57 19.19 -16.68 -3.60
CA SER A 57 20.21 -16.57 -2.56
C SER A 57 20.38 -17.90 -1.85
N PHE A 58 21.61 -18.21 -1.44
CA PHE A 58 21.97 -19.41 -0.68
C PHE A 58 21.19 -19.59 0.64
N ARG A 59 20.52 -18.56 1.15
CA ARG A 59 19.71 -18.61 2.39
C ARG A 59 18.21 -18.77 2.14
N GLY A 60 17.81 -19.26 0.96
CA GLY A 60 16.42 -19.34 0.51
C GLY A 60 15.90 -18.04 -0.13
N GLY A 61 16.71 -16.98 -0.12
CA GLY A 61 16.40 -15.60 -0.52
C GLY A 61 16.13 -15.38 -2.01
N LEU A 62 15.48 -14.28 -2.39
CA LEU A 62 15.62 -13.62 -3.69
C LEU A 62 16.48 -12.37 -3.49
N VAL A 63 17.38 -12.10 -4.41
CA VAL A 63 18.09 -10.83 -4.53
C VAL A 63 17.67 -10.19 -5.85
N VAL A 64 17.19 -8.97 -5.77
CA VAL A 64 16.68 -8.16 -6.87
C VAL A 64 17.73 -7.10 -7.17
N GLU A 65 18.38 -7.19 -8.32
CA GLU A 65 19.31 -6.16 -8.75
C GLU A 65 18.58 -5.09 -9.57
N VAL A 66 18.60 -3.85 -9.09
CA VAL A 66 17.97 -2.70 -9.73
C VAL A 66 19.08 -1.84 -10.35
N PRO A 67 19.20 -1.77 -11.68
CA PRO A 67 20.20 -0.92 -12.29
C PRO A 67 19.83 0.55 -12.13
N LEU A 68 20.82 1.37 -11.84
CA LEU A 68 20.66 2.80 -11.62
C LEU A 68 21.57 3.60 -12.55
N PRO A 69 21.13 4.80 -13.01
CA PRO A 69 22.02 5.74 -13.67
C PRO A 69 23.24 6.06 -12.78
N PRO A 70 24.45 6.26 -13.36
CA PRO A 70 25.67 6.50 -12.59
C PRO A 70 25.55 7.66 -11.57
N GLU A 71 24.86 8.74 -11.95
CA GLU A 71 24.61 9.89 -11.08
C GLU A 71 23.77 9.51 -9.85
N THR A 72 22.69 8.75 -10.06
CA THR A 72 21.84 8.26 -8.96
C THR A 72 22.59 7.26 -8.09
N PHE A 73 23.33 6.32 -8.68
CA PHE A 73 24.14 5.36 -7.91
C PHE A 73 25.22 6.06 -7.07
N GLY A 74 25.90 7.08 -7.63
CA GLY A 74 26.89 7.89 -6.90
C GLY A 74 26.33 8.64 -5.70
N SER A 75 25.03 8.97 -5.72
CA SER A 75 24.34 9.63 -4.61
C SER A 75 23.95 8.70 -3.45
N LEU A 76 24.07 7.38 -3.63
CA LEU A 76 23.68 6.41 -2.60
C LEU A 76 24.67 6.38 -1.42
N PRO A 77 24.20 5.97 -0.21
CA PRO A 77 25.07 5.65 0.91
C PRO A 77 26.17 4.68 0.49
N TRP A 78 27.36 4.87 1.05
CA TRP A 78 28.54 4.07 0.68
C TRP A 78 28.29 2.58 0.88
N GLU A 79 27.55 2.19 1.93
CA GLU A 79 27.23 0.80 2.22
C GLU A 79 26.47 0.14 1.06
N THR A 80 25.50 0.85 0.47
CA THR A 80 24.72 0.34 -0.66
C THR A 80 25.57 0.27 -1.92
N ARG A 81 26.49 1.22 -2.11
CA ARG A 81 27.46 1.19 -3.24
C ARG A 81 28.43 0.02 -3.14
N GLU A 82 28.84 -0.35 -1.92
CA GLU A 82 29.64 -1.56 -1.63
C GLU A 82 28.83 -2.87 -1.74
N GLY A 83 27.58 -2.82 -2.19
CA GLY A 83 26.74 -3.99 -2.41
C GLY A 83 26.04 -4.51 -1.15
N ARG A 84 26.00 -3.74 -0.05
CA ARG A 84 25.20 -4.09 1.13
C ARG A 84 23.72 -4.14 0.74
N LEU A 85 23.09 -5.26 1.08
CA LEU A 85 21.71 -5.54 0.72
C LEU A 85 20.72 -4.67 1.51
N ILE A 86 19.74 -4.12 0.80
CA ILE A 86 18.57 -3.48 1.40
C ILE A 86 17.54 -4.57 1.72
N ARG A 87 17.13 -4.68 2.99
CA ARG A 87 16.10 -5.63 3.45
C ARG A 87 14.71 -5.04 3.30
N VAL A 88 13.78 -5.86 2.85
CA VAL A 88 12.36 -5.50 2.71
C VAL A 88 11.55 -6.14 3.83
N HIS A 89 10.76 -5.34 4.56
CA HIS A 89 9.89 -5.81 5.65
C HIS A 89 8.41 -5.67 5.24
N PRO A 90 7.75 -6.73 4.75
CA PRO A 90 6.36 -6.66 4.33
C PRO A 90 5.40 -6.74 5.52
N VAL A 91 4.39 -5.87 5.52
CA VAL A 91 3.27 -5.88 6.47
C VAL A 91 1.97 -5.70 5.70
N PHE A 92 0.93 -6.46 6.03
CA PHE A 92 -0.27 -6.54 5.22
C PHE A 92 -1.52 -6.27 6.04
N PHE A 93 -2.28 -5.24 5.65
CA PHE A 93 -3.54 -4.92 6.30
C PHE A 93 -4.68 -5.06 5.30
N ASN A 94 -5.70 -5.79 5.70
CA ASN A 94 -6.85 -6.07 4.86
C ASN A 94 -8.14 -5.76 5.61
N ILE A 95 -9.02 -5.01 4.95
CA ILE A 95 -10.35 -4.71 5.47
C ILE A 95 -11.41 -4.99 4.41
N GLY A 96 -12.47 -5.63 4.90
CA GLY A 96 -13.53 -6.16 4.09
C GLY A 96 -14.56 -5.19 3.56
N ILE A 97 -14.24 -4.44 2.51
CA ILE A 97 -15.22 -3.56 1.86
C ILE A 97 -16.02 -4.32 0.78
N ASN A 98 -16.76 -5.39 1.14
CA ASN A 98 -17.67 -6.09 0.22
C ASN A 98 -18.97 -6.55 0.93
N GLN A 99 -20.06 -6.70 0.17
CA GLN A 99 -21.34 -7.25 0.63
C GLN A 99 -21.24 -8.76 0.92
N GLN A 100 -20.56 -9.55 0.07
CA GLN A 100 -20.29 -10.97 0.37
C GLN A 100 -19.43 -11.13 1.63
N GLN A 101 -18.54 -10.18 1.90
CA GLN A 101 -17.79 -10.15 3.15
C GLN A 101 -18.65 -9.70 4.34
N SER A 102 -19.73 -8.95 4.09
CA SER A 102 -20.73 -8.62 5.12
C SER A 102 -21.62 -9.81 5.47
N LEU A 103 -21.77 -10.77 4.54
CA LEU A 103 -22.38 -12.09 4.77
C LEU A 103 -21.40 -13.02 5.46
N ALA A 104 -20.12 -13.05 5.05
CA ALA A 104 -19.07 -13.78 5.77
C ALA A 104 -18.83 -13.25 7.19
N GLU A 105 -18.95 -11.95 7.46
CA GLU A 105 -18.92 -11.41 8.84
C GLU A 105 -20.15 -11.83 9.67
N ARG A 106 -21.25 -12.21 9.02
CA ARG A 106 -22.50 -12.66 9.69
C ARG A 106 -22.62 -14.19 9.78
N PHE A 107 -21.94 -14.93 8.89
CA PHE A 107 -22.11 -16.37 8.71
C PHE A 107 -20.79 -17.13 8.42
N GLY A 108 -19.63 -16.48 8.49
CA GLY A 108 -18.30 -17.04 8.18
C GLY A 108 -17.20 -16.57 9.15
N ASP A 109 -15.98 -17.06 8.96
CA ASP A 109 -14.85 -16.84 9.87
C ASP A 109 -14.01 -15.61 9.45
N SER A 110 -14.06 -14.52 10.21
CA SER A 110 -13.17 -13.35 10.04
C SER A 110 -11.79 -13.53 10.71
N SER A 111 -11.56 -14.64 11.42
CA SER A 111 -10.38 -14.83 12.27
C SER A 111 -9.07 -14.77 11.49
N LEU A 112 -9.04 -15.22 10.24
CA LEU A 112 -7.82 -15.18 9.43
C LEU A 112 -7.41 -13.75 9.07
N GLN A 113 -8.37 -12.89 8.70
CA GLN A 113 -8.08 -11.48 8.41
C GLN A 113 -7.56 -10.77 9.65
N GLU A 114 -8.20 -11.01 10.80
CA GLU A 114 -7.81 -10.42 12.08
C GLU A 114 -6.40 -10.89 12.49
N LYS A 115 -6.12 -12.20 12.42
CA LYS A 115 -4.79 -12.77 12.68
C LYS A 115 -3.71 -12.16 11.79
N VAL A 116 -3.96 -12.04 10.48
CA VAL A 116 -3.00 -11.46 9.52
C VAL A 116 -2.74 -9.99 9.81
N ASN A 117 -3.78 -9.21 10.12
CA ASN A 117 -3.63 -7.80 10.48
C ASN A 117 -2.85 -7.65 11.80
N GLN A 118 -3.12 -8.51 12.79
CA GLN A 118 -2.44 -8.50 14.08
C GLN A 118 -0.94 -8.81 13.93
N GLN A 119 -0.60 -9.88 13.22
CA GLN A 119 0.80 -10.23 12.93
C GLN A 119 1.52 -9.14 12.14
N SER A 120 0.81 -8.44 11.26
CA SER A 120 1.36 -7.30 10.50
C SER A 120 1.60 -6.08 11.38
N CYS A 121 0.73 -5.84 12.37
CA CYS A 121 0.91 -4.82 13.39
C CYS A 121 2.14 -5.09 14.26
N GLU A 122 2.30 -6.34 14.73
CA GLU A 122 3.46 -6.76 15.53
C GLU A 122 4.77 -6.58 14.75
N ARG A 123 4.80 -7.01 13.48
CA ARG A 123 5.95 -6.81 12.59
C ARG A 123 6.26 -5.33 12.36
N LEU A 124 5.24 -4.51 12.14
CA LEU A 124 5.40 -3.07 11.96
C LEU A 124 5.96 -2.41 13.23
N ARG A 125 5.46 -2.80 14.41
CA ARG A 125 5.96 -2.33 15.71
C ARG A 125 7.43 -2.70 15.89
N ALA A 126 7.79 -3.96 15.66
CA ALA A 126 9.17 -4.41 15.76
C ALA A 126 10.12 -3.64 14.82
N TYR A 127 9.69 -3.38 13.58
CA TYR A 127 10.42 -2.55 12.62
C TYR A 127 10.60 -1.11 13.14
N CYS A 128 9.54 -0.49 13.64
CA CYS A 128 9.58 0.88 14.16
C CYS A 128 10.50 1.02 15.38
N ASN A 129 10.52 0.02 16.27
CA ASN A 129 11.42 -0.02 17.41
C ASN A 129 12.89 -0.11 16.95
N ALA A 130 13.20 -1.06 16.06
CA ALA A 130 14.54 -1.20 15.51
C ALA A 130 15.03 0.06 14.76
N LEU A 131 14.12 0.74 14.05
CA LEU A 131 14.42 2.01 13.38
C LEU A 131 14.74 3.12 14.40
N THR A 132 13.97 3.19 15.49
CA THR A 132 14.17 4.16 16.57
C THR A 132 15.52 3.95 17.26
N ASP A 133 15.90 2.69 17.50
CA ASP A 133 17.18 2.33 18.12
C ASP A 133 18.38 2.63 17.19
N ALA A 134 18.21 2.43 15.88
CA ALA A 134 19.26 2.64 14.89
C ALA A 134 19.50 4.13 14.53
N THR A 135 18.57 5.03 14.87
CA THR A 135 18.65 6.45 14.46
C THR A 135 19.10 7.33 15.64
N PRO A 136 20.27 7.98 15.58
CA PRO A 136 20.77 8.79 16.70
C PRO A 136 19.90 10.02 16.97
N ARG A 137 19.20 10.00 18.12
CA ARG A 137 18.69 11.08 19.01
C ARG A 137 18.31 12.46 18.43
N THR A 138 17.94 12.59 17.17
CA THR A 138 17.33 13.82 16.63
C THR A 138 15.82 13.78 16.78
N GLY A 139 15.35 13.88 18.03
CA GLY A 139 13.96 14.24 18.37
C GLY A 139 13.18 13.19 19.17
N THR A 140 13.19 13.33 20.49
CA THR A 140 12.25 12.64 21.41
C THR A 140 10.79 12.78 20.98
N THR A 141 10.44 13.89 20.33
CA THR A 141 9.12 14.18 19.76
C THR A 141 8.71 13.19 18.65
N ARG A 142 9.62 12.78 17.76
CA ARG A 142 9.32 11.84 16.65
C ARG A 142 9.06 10.44 17.18
N SER A 143 9.86 10.00 18.16
CA SER A 143 9.69 8.70 18.81
C SER A 143 8.36 8.60 19.56
N ARG A 144 7.96 9.65 20.32
CA ARG A 144 6.64 9.70 20.96
C ARG A 144 5.50 9.67 19.94
N SER A 145 5.60 10.48 18.87
CA SER A 145 4.57 10.52 17.82
C SER A 145 4.40 9.18 17.10
N LEU A 146 5.48 8.45 16.83
CA LEU A 146 5.43 7.13 16.22
C LEU A 146 4.80 6.08 17.15
N GLY A 147 5.12 6.13 18.45
CA GLY A 147 4.48 5.31 19.47
C GLY A 147 2.98 5.53 19.54
N ASP A 148 2.53 6.79 19.58
CA ASP A 148 1.11 7.14 19.60
C ASP A 148 0.36 6.64 18.35
N MET A 149 0.99 6.73 17.17
CA MET A 149 0.42 6.20 15.93
C MET A 149 0.30 4.67 15.92
N LEU A 150 1.29 3.95 16.48
CA LEU A 150 1.22 2.49 16.64
C LEU A 150 0.11 2.08 17.61
N SER A 151 -0.01 2.76 18.76
CA SER A 151 -1.11 2.53 19.70
C SER A 151 -2.48 2.83 19.09
N SER A 152 -2.58 3.86 18.24
CA SER A 152 -3.82 4.15 17.49
C SER A 152 -4.18 3.05 16.48
N LEU A 153 -3.18 2.45 15.83
CA LEU A 153 -3.37 1.31 14.94
C LEU A 153 -3.83 0.06 15.70
N GLU A 154 -3.18 -0.25 16.83
CA GLU A 154 -3.58 -1.35 17.73
C GLU A 154 -5.01 -1.20 18.20
N HIS A 155 -5.33 -0.02 18.74
CA HIS A 155 -6.70 0.28 19.18
C HIS A 155 -7.72 0.13 18.05
N SER A 156 -7.35 0.52 16.82
CA SER A 156 -8.21 0.35 15.65
C SER A 156 -8.42 -1.13 15.28
N LEU A 157 -7.43 -2.00 15.51
CA LEU A 157 -7.57 -3.44 15.29
C LEU A 157 -8.45 -4.10 16.35
N ASP A 158 -8.30 -3.71 17.61
CA ASP A 158 -9.07 -4.25 18.75
C ASP A 158 -10.52 -3.76 18.73
N THR A 159 -10.76 -2.58 18.15
CA THR A 159 -12.11 -2.04 18.01
C THR A 159 -12.92 -2.90 17.05
N LYS A 160 -13.91 -3.63 17.60
CA LYS A 160 -14.87 -4.47 16.85
C LYS A 160 -15.87 -3.63 16.06
N LYS A 161 -15.37 -2.92 15.04
CA LYS A 161 -16.15 -2.12 14.10
C LYS A 161 -16.22 -2.82 12.75
N ARG A 162 -17.43 -2.99 12.24
CA ARG A 162 -17.64 -3.54 10.89
C ARG A 162 -16.98 -2.66 9.84
N LYS A 163 -16.25 -3.28 8.90
CA LYS A 163 -15.50 -2.59 7.85
C LYS A 163 -14.65 -1.45 8.41
N ASN A 164 -13.84 -1.72 9.43
CA ASN A 164 -13.02 -0.70 10.07
C ASN A 164 -11.89 -0.21 9.15
N VAL A 165 -12.24 0.62 8.17
CA VAL A 165 -11.27 1.24 7.26
C VAL A 165 -10.29 2.14 7.99
N GLY A 166 -10.56 2.51 9.25
CA GLY A 166 -9.64 3.22 10.14
C GLY A 166 -8.30 2.48 10.31
N VAL A 167 -8.31 1.14 10.29
CA VAL A 167 -7.08 0.32 10.32
C VAL A 167 -6.17 0.66 9.13
N LEU A 168 -6.74 0.79 7.93
CA LEU A 168 -5.97 1.10 6.72
C LEU A 168 -5.39 2.52 6.78
N TRP A 169 -6.10 3.46 7.42
CA TRP A 169 -5.62 4.82 7.62
C TRP A 169 -4.52 4.92 8.65
N ALA A 170 -4.72 4.31 9.83
CA ALA A 170 -3.74 4.34 10.91
C ALA A 170 -2.41 3.71 10.45
N ALA A 171 -2.48 2.56 9.79
CA ALA A 171 -1.28 1.94 9.26
C ALA A 171 -0.65 2.73 8.09
N ALA A 172 -1.43 3.50 7.32
CA ALA A 172 -0.89 4.40 6.29
C ALA A 172 -0.17 5.60 6.90
N SER A 173 -0.66 6.13 8.02
CA SER A 173 0.02 7.17 8.77
C SER A 173 1.36 6.68 9.31
N VAL A 174 1.39 5.51 9.97
CA VAL A 174 2.63 4.90 10.46
C VAL A 174 3.61 4.65 9.31
N CYS A 175 3.15 4.04 8.22
CA CYS A 175 3.97 3.75 7.05
C CYS A 175 4.61 5.02 6.46
N ARG A 176 3.86 6.11 6.39
CA ARG A 176 4.34 7.38 5.87
C ARG A 176 5.35 8.06 6.80
N GLU A 177 5.14 7.95 8.12
CA GLU A 177 6.07 8.49 9.11
C GLU A 177 7.44 7.80 9.02
N VAL A 178 7.47 6.49 8.76
CA VAL A 178 8.72 5.73 8.61
C VAL A 178 9.26 5.73 7.17
N HIS A 179 8.75 6.61 6.30
CA HIS A 179 9.12 6.68 4.88
C HIS A 179 8.99 5.35 4.12
N GLY A 180 8.04 4.50 4.54
CA GLY A 180 7.75 3.23 3.91
C GLY A 180 7.06 3.39 2.56
N VAL A 181 7.21 2.36 1.71
CA VAL A 181 6.47 2.27 0.45
C VAL A 181 5.06 1.76 0.75
N ARG A 182 4.11 2.20 -0.07
CA ARG A 182 2.70 1.82 0.07
C ARG A 182 2.06 1.79 -1.30
N LEU A 183 1.21 0.80 -1.51
CA LEU A 183 0.37 0.65 -2.69
C LEU A 183 -0.99 0.25 -2.13
N THR A 184 -1.96 0.12 -3.00
CA THR A 184 -3.31 -0.23 -2.63
C THR A 184 -3.90 -0.97 -3.80
N SER A 185 -4.61 -2.05 -3.53
CA SER A 185 -5.23 -2.89 -4.54
C SER A 185 -6.41 -3.62 -3.92
N CYS A 186 -7.30 -4.09 -4.77
CA CYS A 186 -8.35 -5.02 -4.41
C CYS A 186 -8.23 -6.22 -5.37
N LYS A 187 -9.17 -7.18 -5.29
CA LYS A 187 -9.18 -8.37 -6.17
C LYS A 187 -8.88 -8.05 -7.64
N SER A 188 -9.49 -7.00 -8.20
CA SER A 188 -9.30 -6.56 -9.59
C SER A 188 -8.45 -5.29 -9.78
N ALA A 189 -7.84 -4.76 -8.71
CA ALA A 189 -7.07 -3.51 -8.73
C ALA A 189 -7.81 -2.27 -9.32
N LYS A 190 -9.13 -2.33 -9.53
CA LYS A 190 -9.93 -1.34 -10.26
C LYS A 190 -10.76 -0.45 -9.34
N ASP A 191 -11.97 -0.88 -8.99
CA ASP A 191 -13.00 0.00 -8.42
C ASP A 191 -12.74 0.34 -6.96
N ARG A 192 -12.65 -0.65 -6.06
CA ARG A 192 -12.36 -0.40 -4.64
C ARG A 192 -10.97 0.19 -4.42
N THR A 193 -10.03 -0.14 -5.31
CA THR A 193 -8.70 0.46 -5.35
C THR A 193 -8.80 1.94 -5.66
N ALA A 194 -9.57 2.32 -6.68
CA ALA A 194 -9.81 3.73 -7.00
C ALA A 194 -10.43 4.46 -5.81
N MET A 195 -11.41 3.87 -5.12
CA MET A 195 -12.03 4.48 -3.94
C MET A 195 -11.00 4.75 -2.84
N SER A 196 -10.16 3.77 -2.51
CA SER A 196 -9.13 3.92 -1.47
C SER A 196 -8.04 4.93 -1.86
N VAL A 197 -7.49 4.81 -3.08
CA VAL A 197 -6.38 5.65 -3.57
C VAL A 197 -6.80 7.13 -3.67
N THR A 198 -7.95 7.41 -4.27
CA THR A 198 -8.43 8.81 -4.40
C THR A 198 -8.73 9.45 -3.06
N LEU A 199 -9.29 8.67 -2.13
CA LEU A 199 -9.61 9.14 -0.79
C LEU A 199 -8.36 9.51 -0.01
N GLU A 200 -7.32 8.70 -0.12
CA GLU A 200 -6.05 8.99 0.50
C GLU A 200 -5.31 10.16 -0.15
N GLN A 201 -5.33 10.27 -1.48
CA GLN A 201 -4.75 11.42 -2.17
C GLN A 201 -5.41 12.72 -1.68
N CYS A 202 -6.73 12.74 -1.51
CA CYS A 202 -7.44 13.87 -0.91
C CYS A 202 -7.06 14.12 0.55
N ALA A 203 -6.87 13.07 1.35
CA ALA A 203 -6.40 13.22 2.74
C ALA A 203 -5.01 13.87 2.79
N LEU A 204 -4.10 13.44 1.91
CA LEU A 204 -2.77 14.05 1.79
C LEU A 204 -2.84 15.51 1.32
N LEU A 205 -3.68 15.82 0.34
CA LEU A 205 -3.89 17.19 -0.11
C LEU A 205 -4.38 18.09 1.05
N ARG A 206 -5.25 17.57 1.91
CA ARG A 206 -5.72 18.30 3.10
C ARG A 206 -4.64 18.46 4.15
N GLU A 207 -3.90 17.40 4.45
CA GLU A 207 -2.94 17.36 5.56
C GLU A 207 -1.61 18.04 5.23
N ARG A 208 -1.20 18.04 3.96
CA ARG A 208 0.14 18.50 3.53
C ARG A 208 0.13 19.59 2.47
N HIS A 209 -1.01 19.86 1.85
CA HIS A 209 -1.11 20.83 0.74
C HIS A 209 -2.28 21.81 0.92
N SER A 210 -2.73 22.01 2.16
CA SER A 210 -3.70 23.05 2.54
C SER A 210 -5.05 22.98 1.81
N LEU A 211 -5.46 21.80 1.34
CA LEU A 211 -6.82 21.62 0.80
C LEU A 211 -7.84 21.87 1.92
N GLY A 212 -8.69 22.88 1.74
CA GLY A 212 -9.67 23.25 2.74
C GLY A 212 -10.70 22.16 3.01
N ARG A 213 -11.20 22.11 4.25
CA ARG A 213 -12.16 21.08 4.72
C ARG A 213 -13.43 21.04 3.87
N GLN A 214 -13.89 22.20 3.38
CA GLN A 214 -15.09 22.31 2.55
C GLN A 214 -14.87 21.77 1.13
N GLN A 215 -13.64 21.88 0.61
CA GLN A 215 -13.27 21.41 -0.72
C GLN A 215 -12.96 19.90 -0.77
N PHE A 216 -12.78 19.24 0.38
CA PHE A 216 -12.40 17.82 0.44
C PHE A 216 -13.34 16.91 -0.35
N GLY A 217 -14.66 17.07 -0.17
CA GLY A 217 -15.65 16.25 -0.87
C GLY A 217 -15.64 16.51 -2.38
N VAL A 218 -15.58 17.78 -2.77
CA VAL A 218 -15.55 18.19 -4.18
C VAL A 218 -14.31 17.66 -4.90
N ALA A 219 -13.14 17.75 -4.26
CA ALA A 219 -11.90 17.20 -4.79
C ALA A 219 -11.99 15.68 -4.95
N LEU A 220 -12.52 14.97 -3.94
CA LEU A 220 -12.68 13.52 -3.98
C LEU A 220 -13.60 13.07 -5.12
N ASP A 221 -14.72 13.75 -5.30
CA ASP A 221 -15.68 13.44 -6.37
C ASP A 221 -15.09 13.73 -7.74
N CYS A 222 -14.38 14.86 -7.89
CA CYS A 222 -13.66 15.20 -9.12
C CYS A 222 -12.63 14.12 -9.49
N MET A 223 -11.80 13.69 -8.53
CA MET A 223 -10.80 12.64 -8.75
C MET A 223 -11.42 11.29 -9.15
N ARG A 224 -12.64 10.99 -8.67
CA ARG A 224 -13.35 9.74 -8.98
C ARG A 224 -14.11 9.77 -10.28
N ARG A 225 -14.68 10.92 -10.67
CA ARG A 225 -15.45 11.06 -11.91
C ARG A 225 -14.55 11.35 -13.11
N ASP A 226 -13.60 12.25 -12.92
CA ASP A 226 -12.85 12.89 -14.00
C ASP A 226 -11.35 12.56 -13.94
N GLY A 227 -10.86 11.98 -12.85
CA GLY A 227 -9.44 11.67 -12.65
C GLY A 227 -8.95 10.35 -13.27
N CYS A 228 -7.63 10.13 -13.20
CA CYS A 228 -6.92 9.02 -13.88
C CYS A 228 -7.41 7.62 -13.50
N ARG A 229 -8.02 7.46 -12.32
CA ARG A 229 -8.58 6.17 -11.90
C ARG A 229 -9.79 5.77 -12.75
N MET A 230 -10.49 6.72 -13.35
CA MET A 230 -11.56 6.45 -14.31
C MET A 230 -11.02 5.96 -15.65
N ASP A 231 -9.85 6.45 -16.09
CA ASP A 231 -9.20 5.95 -17.31
C ASP A 231 -8.72 4.51 -17.14
N ASN A 232 -8.29 4.12 -15.94
CA ASN A 232 -8.01 2.73 -15.62
C ASN A 232 -9.27 1.86 -15.75
N VAL A 233 -10.43 2.36 -15.32
CA VAL A 233 -11.69 1.63 -15.48
C VAL A 233 -12.02 1.49 -16.96
N GLN A 234 -11.98 2.57 -17.74
CA GLN A 234 -12.22 2.56 -19.19
C GLN A 234 -11.32 1.57 -19.92
N LYS A 235 -10.02 1.55 -19.63
CA LYS A 235 -9.07 0.62 -20.26
C LYS A 235 -9.36 -0.85 -19.93
N ASN A 236 -9.88 -1.14 -18.73
CA ASN A 236 -10.13 -2.51 -18.28
C ASN A 236 -11.50 -3.05 -18.71
N VAL A 237 -12.54 -2.21 -18.74
CA VAL A 237 -13.93 -2.67 -18.98
C VAL A 237 -14.64 -1.97 -20.15
N GLY A 238 -13.96 -1.06 -20.84
CA GLY A 238 -14.52 -0.34 -21.98
C GLY A 238 -15.53 0.76 -21.64
N SER A 239 -15.79 1.03 -20.36
CA SER A 239 -16.71 2.07 -19.91
C SER A 239 -16.13 2.93 -18.78
N ARG A 240 -16.48 4.22 -18.76
CA ARG A 240 -16.13 5.17 -17.68
C ARG A 240 -17.14 5.08 -16.52
N LYS A 241 -17.39 3.87 -16.03
CA LYS A 241 -18.25 3.62 -14.86
C LYS A 241 -17.66 2.54 -13.97
N PHE A 242 -17.61 2.83 -12.67
CA PHE A 242 -17.24 1.83 -11.68
C PHE A 242 -18.29 0.72 -11.65
N ALA A 243 -17.83 -0.53 -11.60
CA ALA A 243 -18.69 -1.71 -11.60
C ALA A 243 -19.26 -1.98 -10.20
N PHE A 244 -20.07 -1.05 -9.69
CA PHE A 244 -20.80 -1.18 -8.44
C PHE A 244 -22.30 -1.09 -8.68
N SER A 245 -23.08 -1.96 -8.03
CA SER A 245 -24.53 -1.80 -8.00
C SER A 245 -24.95 -0.88 -6.85
N GLY A 246 -26.09 -0.19 -6.99
CA GLY A 246 -26.62 0.67 -5.94
C GLY A 246 -26.81 -0.06 -4.60
N VAL A 247 -27.26 -1.31 -4.64
CA VAL A 247 -27.41 -2.16 -3.45
C VAL A 247 -26.06 -2.44 -2.76
N GLN A 248 -24.99 -2.65 -3.52
CA GLN A 248 -23.65 -2.84 -2.93
C GLN A 248 -23.21 -1.60 -2.15
N LEU A 249 -23.44 -0.40 -2.71
CA LEU A 249 -23.02 0.88 -2.14
C LEU A 249 -23.70 1.21 -0.81
N LEU A 250 -24.91 0.70 -0.55
CA LEU A 250 -25.58 0.83 0.75
C LEU A 250 -24.71 0.29 1.89
N THR A 251 -23.90 -0.72 1.61
CA THR A 251 -23.03 -1.36 2.60
C THR A 251 -21.64 -0.72 2.72
N PHE A 252 -21.32 0.26 1.87
CA PHE A 252 -20.00 0.88 1.84
C PHE A 252 -19.90 2.01 2.87
N PRO A 253 -18.72 2.21 3.49
CA PRO A 253 -18.43 3.44 4.22
C PRO A 253 -18.65 4.66 3.33
N ARG A 254 -19.21 5.73 3.88
CA ARG A 254 -19.60 6.94 3.10
C ARG A 254 -18.48 7.46 2.20
N LEU A 255 -17.26 7.59 2.75
CA LEU A 255 -16.10 8.09 2.01
C LEU A 255 -15.58 7.14 0.92
N TYR A 256 -16.02 5.88 0.91
CA TYR A 256 -15.67 4.88 -0.11
C TYR A 256 -16.72 4.75 -1.22
N ARG A 257 -17.79 5.57 -1.20
CA ARG A 257 -18.80 5.56 -2.26
C ARG A 257 -18.35 6.44 -3.43
N PRO A 258 -18.49 5.98 -4.68
CA PRO A 258 -18.30 6.83 -5.85
C PRO A 258 -19.41 7.90 -5.93
N PRO A 259 -19.17 9.05 -6.60
CA PRO A 259 -20.21 10.04 -6.85
C PRO A 259 -21.29 9.48 -7.80
N ASP A 260 -22.51 10.01 -7.69
CA ASP A 260 -23.62 9.62 -8.55
C ASP A 260 -23.30 9.84 -10.04
N GLY A 261 -23.79 8.93 -10.88
CA GLY A 261 -23.51 8.91 -12.32
C GLY A 261 -22.16 8.29 -12.71
N SER A 262 -21.25 8.06 -11.76
CA SER A 262 -19.92 7.45 -12.04
C SER A 262 -19.86 5.92 -11.84
N PHE A 263 -20.99 5.28 -11.53
CA PHE A 263 -21.09 3.83 -11.33
C PHE A 263 -22.33 3.28 -12.01
N GLY A 264 -22.35 1.96 -12.23
CA GLY A 264 -23.46 1.23 -12.86
C GLY A 264 -22.98 0.15 -13.79
#